data_AF-A0A940J9P5-F1
#
_entry.id   AF-A0A940J9P5-F1
#
_cell.length_a   1.000
_cell.length_b   1.000
_cell.length_c   1.000
_cell.angle_alpha   90.00
_cell.angle_beta   90.00
_cell.angle_gamma   90.00
#
_symmetry.space_group_name_H-M   'P 1'
#
loop_
_entity.id
_entity.type
_entity.pdbx_description
1 polymer ?
#
loop_
_entity_poly.entity_id
_entity_poly.type
_entity_poly.pdbx_seq_one_letter_code
_entity_poly.pdbx_strand_id
1 'polypeptide(L)'
;MQKRINKKFINKFLLFSLTILALLASLQCKNLKDHSSLDSLKTESQKNMDTIIQKINKKIVVNSFADSIANSDSTITGLQKLDSLILLFPNNGHLYLYRGIWYANHKKYQDAISEFSMSERVNGVIYPNLADQKAKAFLAIGQFKDALEYYRIAATYSDEYNLRISKIFEESGNLD
;
A
#
# COMPACT_ATOMS: atom_id res chain seq x y z
N MET A 1 11.87 -29.63 -80.02
CA MET A 1 13.18 -29.17 -79.52
C MET A 1 13.15 -29.10 -78.00
N GLN A 2 13.63 -30.12 -77.29
CA GLN A 2 13.65 -30.15 -75.82
C GLN A 2 15.04 -29.67 -75.34
N LYS A 3 15.10 -28.49 -74.71
CA LYS A 3 16.33 -27.98 -74.07
C LYS A 3 16.72 -28.92 -72.93
N ARG A 4 17.85 -29.62 -73.05
CA ARG A 4 18.48 -30.35 -71.93
C ARG A 4 18.90 -29.34 -70.87
N ILE A 5 18.05 -29.12 -69.87
CA ILE A 5 18.39 -28.28 -68.72
C ILE A 5 19.49 -28.99 -67.93
N ASN A 6 20.61 -28.29 -67.72
CA ASN A 6 21.80 -28.83 -67.07
C ASN A 6 21.49 -29.12 -65.58
N LYS A 7 21.41 -30.40 -65.19
CA LYS A 7 21.17 -30.82 -63.80
C LYS A 7 22.14 -30.20 -62.79
N LYS A 8 23.39 -29.93 -63.17
CA LYS A 8 24.34 -29.23 -62.28
C LYS A 8 23.95 -27.77 -62.03
N PHE A 9 23.34 -27.11 -63.02
CA PHE A 9 22.83 -25.75 -62.89
C PHE A 9 21.58 -25.69 -62.01
N ILE A 10 20.64 -26.62 -62.20
CA ILE A 10 19.44 -26.74 -61.34
C ILE A 10 19.85 -27.01 -59.88
N ASN A 11 20.80 -27.92 -59.64
CA ASN A 11 21.26 -28.23 -58.28
C ASN A 11 21.96 -27.04 -57.61
N LYS A 12 22.77 -26.27 -58.34
CA LYS A 12 23.39 -25.04 -57.82
C LYS A 12 22.34 -23.96 -57.52
N PHE A 13 21.33 -23.82 -58.36
CA PHE A 13 20.23 -22.88 -58.14
C PHE A 13 19.37 -23.27 -56.93
N LEU A 14 19.06 -24.56 -56.78
CA LEU A 14 18.35 -25.08 -55.61
C LEU A 14 19.16 -24.85 -54.32
N LEU A 15 20.45 -25.17 -54.32
CA LEU A 15 21.34 -24.90 -53.17
C LEU A 15 21.37 -23.40 -52.81
N PHE A 16 21.46 -22.52 -53.81
CA PHE A 16 21.44 -21.07 -53.59
C PHE A 16 20.10 -20.60 -53.01
N SER A 17 18.97 -21.10 -53.53
CA SER A 17 17.63 -20.78 -53.00
C SER A 17 17.44 -21.25 -51.56
N LEU A 18 17.97 -22.43 -51.21
CA LEU A 18 17.97 -22.97 -49.84
C LEU A 18 18.79 -22.09 -48.89
N THR A 19 19.95 -21.59 -49.33
CA THR A 19 20.76 -20.68 -48.51
C THR A 19 20.09 -19.33 -48.29
N ILE A 20 19.39 -18.78 -49.29
CA ILE A 20 18.63 -17.53 -49.14
C ILE A 20 17.45 -17.73 -48.18
N LEU A 21 16.72 -18.84 -48.31
CA LEU A 21 15.60 -19.14 -47.43
C LEU A 21 16.06 -19.32 -45.97
N ALA A 22 17.20 -19.99 -45.76
CA ALA A 22 17.82 -20.10 -44.44
C ALA A 22 18.27 -18.73 -43.89
N LEU A 23 18.81 -17.85 -44.73
CA LEU A 23 19.19 -16.49 -44.34
C LEU A 23 17.95 -15.67 -43.94
N LEU A 24 16.89 -15.71 -44.74
CA LEU A 24 15.63 -15.00 -44.46
C LEU A 24 14.96 -15.50 -43.17
N ALA A 25 14.95 -16.81 -42.94
CA ALA A 25 14.46 -17.40 -41.69
C ALA A 25 15.32 -16.95 -40.49
N SER A 26 16.64 -16.86 -40.65
CA SER A 26 17.53 -16.37 -39.59
C SER A 26 17.35 -14.87 -39.28
N LEU A 27 17.06 -14.06 -40.30
CA LEU A 27 16.72 -12.64 -40.16
C LEU A 27 15.37 -12.44 -39.46
N GLN A 28 14.34 -13.21 -39.82
CA GLN A 28 13.04 -13.20 -39.14
C GLN A 28 13.16 -13.64 -37.67
N CYS A 29 13.97 -14.67 -37.38
CA CYS A 29 14.28 -15.10 -36.01
C CYS A 29 15.02 -14.03 -35.19
N LYS A 30 15.83 -13.18 -35.82
CA LYS A 30 16.55 -12.10 -35.13
C LYS A 30 15.62 -10.94 -34.76
N ASN A 31 14.61 -10.66 -35.59
CA ASN A 31 13.57 -9.66 -35.31
C ASN A 31 12.56 -10.11 -34.24
N LEU A 32 12.30 -11.42 -34.10
CA LEU A 32 11.50 -11.99 -33.01
C LEU A 32 12.23 -11.98 -31.65
N LYS A 33 13.55 -11.78 -31.66
CA LYS A 33 14.42 -11.71 -30.47
C LYS A 33 14.63 -10.27 -29.98
N ASP A 34 13.65 -9.39 -30.17
CA ASP A 34 13.58 -8.17 -29.37
C ASP A 34 13.14 -8.51 -27.93
N HIS A 35 13.99 -9.30 -27.26
CA HIS A 35 13.84 -9.74 -25.88
C HIS A 35 13.74 -8.55 -24.93
N SER A 36 14.23 -7.37 -25.33
CA SER A 36 14.15 -6.15 -24.53
C SER A 36 12.71 -5.76 -24.20
N SER A 37 11.79 -5.90 -25.16
CA SER A 37 10.36 -5.57 -25.01
C SER A 37 9.58 -6.60 -24.20
N LEU A 38 9.88 -7.88 -24.37
CA LEU A 38 9.22 -8.96 -23.63
C LEU A 38 9.71 -9.02 -22.17
N ASP A 39 11.02 -8.84 -21.96
CA ASP A 39 11.61 -8.79 -20.62
C ASP A 39 11.13 -7.55 -19.87
N SER A 40 11.04 -6.37 -20.53
CA SER A 40 10.50 -5.17 -19.89
C SER A 40 9.03 -5.34 -19.48
N LEU A 41 8.21 -5.95 -20.34
CA LEU A 41 6.80 -6.24 -20.04
C LEU A 41 6.67 -7.26 -18.90
N LYS A 42 7.52 -8.30 -18.88
CA LYS A 42 7.54 -9.29 -17.79
C LYS A 42 7.94 -8.65 -16.47
N THR A 43 8.97 -7.80 -16.46
CA THR A 43 9.42 -7.07 -15.28
C THR A 43 8.37 -6.09 -14.79
N GLU A 44 7.70 -5.36 -15.68
CA GLU A 44 6.63 -4.44 -15.32
C GLU A 44 5.39 -5.17 -14.77
N SER A 45 4.98 -6.27 -15.42
CA SER A 45 3.92 -7.14 -14.93
C SER A 45 4.25 -7.72 -13.55
N GLN A 46 5.48 -8.18 -13.34
CA GLN A 46 5.93 -8.72 -12.06
C GLN A 46 5.91 -7.64 -10.97
N LYS A 47 6.44 -6.45 -11.25
CA LYS A 47 6.40 -5.30 -10.33
C LYS A 47 4.97 -4.94 -9.94
N ASN A 48 4.04 -4.96 -10.89
CA ASN A 48 2.63 -4.69 -10.64
C ASN A 48 2.01 -5.78 -9.76
N MET A 49 2.32 -7.05 -10.02
CA MET A 49 1.87 -8.18 -9.20
C MET A 49 2.44 -8.12 -7.78
N ASP A 50 3.72 -7.84 -7.62
CA ASP A 50 4.38 -7.67 -6.32
C ASP A 50 3.73 -6.53 -5.53
N THR A 51 3.38 -5.42 -6.20
CA THR A 51 2.66 -4.30 -5.61
C THR A 51 1.25 -4.70 -5.14
N ILE A 52 0.54 -5.51 -5.93
CA ILE A 52 -0.80 -6.00 -5.59
C ILE A 52 -0.73 -6.97 -4.40
N ILE A 53 0.21 -7.94 -4.43
CA ILE A 53 0.44 -8.88 -3.33
C ILE A 53 0.83 -8.12 -2.07
N GLN A 54 1.68 -7.10 -2.17
CA GLN A 54 2.05 -6.25 -1.04
C GLN A 54 0.82 -5.52 -0.46
N LYS A 55 -0.04 -4.93 -1.31
CA LYS A 55 -1.28 -4.26 -0.87
C LYS A 55 -2.26 -5.26 -0.21
N ILE A 56 -2.39 -6.46 -0.77
CA ILE A 56 -3.26 -7.52 -0.24
C ILE A 56 -2.74 -8.00 1.11
N ASN A 57 -1.45 -8.31 1.22
CA ASN A 57 -0.81 -8.73 2.47
C ASN A 57 -0.91 -7.63 3.53
N LYS A 58 -0.68 -6.35 3.15
CA LYS A 58 -0.85 -5.18 4.03
C LYS A 58 -2.25 -5.10 4.63
N LYS A 59 -3.30 -5.37 3.83
CA LYS A 59 -4.71 -5.34 4.27
C LYS A 59 -5.08 -6.57 5.11
N ILE A 60 -4.69 -7.77 4.69
CA ILE A 60 -5.00 -9.04 5.37
C ILE A 60 -4.35 -9.08 6.75
N VAL A 61 -3.05 -8.76 6.82
CA VAL A 61 -2.28 -8.81 8.07
C VAL A 61 -2.85 -7.84 9.10
N VAL A 62 -3.15 -6.60 8.70
CA VAL A 62 -3.73 -5.59 9.60
C VAL A 62 -5.12 -5.99 10.08
N ASN A 63 -6.03 -6.43 9.19
CA ASN A 63 -7.39 -6.82 9.58
C ASN A 63 -7.38 -8.04 10.51
N SER A 64 -6.52 -9.03 10.25
CA SER A 64 -6.40 -10.21 11.11
C SER A 64 -5.85 -9.91 12.51
N PHE A 65 -5.20 -8.74 12.69
CA PHE A 65 -4.61 -8.35 13.97
C PHE A 65 -5.41 -7.32 14.75
N ALA A 66 -6.22 -6.49 14.08
CA ALA A 66 -7.14 -5.56 14.72
C ALA A 66 -8.05 -6.27 15.74
N ASP A 67 -8.59 -7.44 15.38
CA ASP A 67 -9.47 -8.24 16.25
C ASP A 67 -8.72 -8.86 17.44
N SER A 68 -7.43 -9.20 17.28
CA SER A 68 -6.62 -9.78 18.37
C SER A 68 -6.12 -8.74 19.37
N ILE A 69 -5.88 -7.51 18.91
CA ILE A 69 -5.37 -6.40 19.73
C ILE A 69 -6.52 -5.75 20.52
N ALA A 70 -7.74 -5.76 19.98
CA ALA A 70 -8.93 -5.24 20.66
C ALA A 70 -9.44 -6.15 21.79
N ASN A 71 -9.15 -7.46 21.76
CA ASN A 71 -9.77 -8.46 22.64
C ASN A 71 -8.84 -9.18 23.64
N SER A 72 -7.52 -8.97 23.61
CA SER A 72 -6.62 -9.74 24.48
C SER A 72 -6.22 -8.99 25.75
N ASP A 73 -6.66 -9.53 26.89
CA ASP A 73 -6.32 -9.19 28.28
C ASP A 73 -4.85 -9.50 28.66
N SER A 74 -3.93 -9.53 27.69
CA SER A 74 -2.50 -9.79 27.91
C SER A 74 -1.64 -8.68 27.30
N THR A 75 -1.25 -7.75 28.16
CA THR A 75 -0.54 -6.50 27.90
C THR A 75 0.86 -6.63 27.28
N ILE A 76 1.29 -7.85 26.91
CA ILE A 76 2.61 -8.12 26.33
C ILE A 76 2.52 -8.56 24.85
N THR A 77 1.37 -9.06 24.35
CA THR A 77 1.29 -9.70 23.02
C THR A 77 0.90 -8.75 21.86
N GLY A 78 0.11 -7.71 22.12
CA GLY A 78 -0.39 -6.79 21.07
C GLY A 78 0.64 -5.75 20.60
N LEU A 79 1.34 -5.10 21.53
CA LEU A 79 2.32 -4.06 21.20
C LEU A 79 3.55 -4.65 20.49
N GLN A 80 4.09 -5.77 20.97
CA GLN A 80 5.24 -6.46 20.35
C GLN A 80 4.96 -6.88 18.91
N LYS A 81 3.72 -7.33 18.65
CA LYS A 81 3.28 -7.67 17.31
C LYS A 81 3.17 -6.42 16.42
N LEU A 82 2.62 -5.32 16.92
CA LEU A 82 2.58 -4.06 16.19
C LEU A 82 4.00 -3.56 15.85
N ASP A 83 4.93 -3.64 16.80
CA ASP A 83 6.33 -3.25 16.57
C ASP A 83 6.97 -4.11 15.48
N SER A 84 6.77 -5.43 15.53
CA SER A 84 7.25 -6.35 14.49
C SER A 84 6.65 -6.01 13.11
N LEU A 85 5.37 -5.67 13.06
CA LEU A 85 4.70 -5.31 11.81
C LEU A 85 5.16 -3.97 11.25
N ILE A 86 5.46 -2.99 12.12
CA ILE A 86 5.98 -1.69 11.70
C ILE A 86 7.37 -1.86 11.08
N LEU A 87 8.20 -2.77 11.60
CA LEU A 87 9.48 -3.11 10.98
C LEU A 87 9.31 -3.72 9.59
N LEU A 88 8.29 -4.58 9.40
CA LEU A 88 8.02 -5.25 8.12
C LEU A 88 7.31 -4.33 7.10
N PHE A 89 6.45 -3.43 7.58
CA PHE A 89 5.60 -2.58 6.76
C PHE A 89 5.62 -1.12 7.24
N PRO A 90 6.77 -0.43 7.23
CA PRO A 90 6.91 0.91 7.80
C PRO A 90 6.06 1.97 7.06
N ASN A 91 5.69 1.72 5.81
CA ASN A 91 4.83 2.61 5.02
C ASN A 91 3.33 2.28 5.17
N ASN A 92 2.95 1.69 6.30
CA ASN A 92 1.56 1.38 6.63
C ASN A 92 1.05 2.28 7.76
N GLY A 93 0.42 3.40 7.41
CA GLY A 93 -0.15 4.34 8.39
C GLY A 93 -1.15 3.69 9.35
N HIS A 94 -1.86 2.63 8.95
CA HIS A 94 -2.78 1.93 9.85
C HIS A 94 -2.07 1.28 11.04
N LEU A 95 -0.83 0.80 10.88
CA LEU A 95 -0.10 0.20 12.00
C LEU A 95 0.17 1.22 13.11
N TYR A 96 0.56 2.45 12.73
CA TYR A 96 0.71 3.55 13.68
C TYR A 96 -0.62 3.98 14.29
N LEU A 97 -1.73 3.97 13.53
CA LEU A 97 -3.06 4.17 14.11
C LEU A 97 -3.35 3.12 15.19
N TYR A 98 -3.16 1.83 14.91
CA TYR A 98 -3.46 0.77 15.87
C TYR A 98 -2.53 0.82 17.09
N ARG A 99 -1.25 1.19 16.91
CA ARG A 99 -0.33 1.40 18.04
C ARG A 99 -0.72 2.62 18.88
N GLY A 100 -1.18 3.69 18.24
CA GLY A 100 -1.77 4.84 18.93
C GLY A 100 -3.02 4.48 19.72
N ILE A 101 -3.94 3.69 19.15
CA ILE A 101 -5.12 3.17 19.86
C ILE A 101 -4.70 2.31 21.05
N TRP A 102 -3.69 1.45 20.88
CA TRP A 102 -3.13 0.68 21.98
C TRP A 102 -2.64 1.60 23.10
N TYR A 103 -1.83 2.62 22.81
CA TYR A 103 -1.37 3.57 23.82
C TYR A 103 -2.52 4.32 24.50
N ALA A 104 -3.53 4.74 23.73
CA ALA A 104 -4.72 5.42 24.26
C ALA A 104 -5.52 4.53 25.23
N ASN A 105 -5.72 3.25 24.89
CA ASN A 105 -6.37 2.28 25.77
C ASN A 105 -5.59 2.06 27.08
N HIS A 106 -4.28 2.28 27.06
CA HIS A 106 -3.41 2.24 28.24
C HIS A 106 -3.21 3.62 28.88
N LYS A 107 -4.06 4.60 28.55
CA LYS A 107 -4.04 5.98 29.05
C LYS A 107 -2.73 6.76 28.79
N LYS A 108 -1.91 6.27 27.86
CA LYS A 108 -0.68 6.92 27.41
C LYS A 108 -1.00 7.86 26.24
N TYR A 109 -1.73 8.92 26.52
CA TYR A 109 -2.33 9.76 25.47
C TYR A 109 -1.30 10.56 24.66
N GLN A 110 -0.21 11.02 25.26
CA GLN A 110 0.87 11.69 24.54
C GLN A 110 1.56 10.75 23.54
N ASP A 111 1.84 9.51 23.95
CA ASP A 111 2.38 8.48 23.05
C ASP A 111 1.39 8.18 21.92
N ALA A 112 0.09 8.08 22.24
CA ALA A 112 -0.95 7.89 21.24
C ALA A 112 -0.99 9.01 20.20
N ILE A 113 -0.93 10.28 20.62
CA ILE A 113 -0.91 11.45 19.73
C ILE A 113 0.31 11.42 18.79
N SER A 114 1.48 11.01 19.30
CA SER A 114 2.69 10.85 18.50
C SER A 114 2.48 9.80 17.39
N GLU A 115 1.93 8.64 17.75
CA GLU A 115 1.64 7.57 16.81
C GLU A 115 0.57 7.96 15.77
N PHE A 116 -0.49 8.65 16.18
CA PHE A 116 -1.49 9.19 15.24
C PHE A 116 -0.88 10.20 14.27
N SER A 117 0.03 11.05 14.75
CA SER A 117 0.76 11.99 13.89
C SER A 117 1.69 11.28 12.90
N MET A 118 2.24 10.12 13.27
CA MET A 118 2.98 9.27 12.34
C MET A 118 2.06 8.63 11.29
N SER A 119 0.88 8.15 11.70
CA SER A 119 -0.14 7.61 10.77
C SER A 119 -0.51 8.63 9.69
N GLU A 120 -0.76 9.87 10.11
CA GLU A 120 -1.06 11.01 9.24
C GLU A 120 0.09 11.29 8.26
N ARG A 121 1.32 11.37 8.75
CA ARG A 121 2.52 11.62 7.94
C ARG A 121 2.73 10.53 6.88
N VAL A 122 2.57 9.26 7.26
CA VAL A 122 2.83 8.11 6.38
C VAL A 122 1.74 7.97 5.31
N ASN A 123 0.48 8.19 5.67
CA ASN A 123 -0.62 8.08 4.70
C ASN A 123 -0.80 9.35 3.85
N GLY A 124 -0.33 10.51 4.32
CA GLY A 124 -0.49 11.80 3.65
C GLY A 124 -1.94 12.33 3.63
N VAL A 125 -2.86 11.63 4.29
CA VAL A 125 -4.29 11.96 4.39
C VAL A 125 -4.82 11.65 5.77
N ILE A 126 -5.76 12.46 6.24
CA ILE A 126 -6.48 12.24 7.50
C ILE A 126 -7.85 11.65 7.16
N TYR A 127 -8.09 10.42 7.61
CA TYR A 127 -9.35 9.69 7.46
C TYR A 127 -10.17 9.73 8.77
N PRO A 128 -11.50 9.49 8.74
CA PRO A 128 -12.40 9.77 9.87
C PRO A 128 -11.96 9.14 11.19
N ASN A 129 -11.59 7.86 11.14
CA ASN A 129 -11.16 7.13 12.34
C ASN A 129 -9.87 7.72 12.94
N LEU A 130 -8.89 8.09 12.11
CA LEU A 130 -7.67 8.73 12.62
C LEU A 130 -7.96 10.08 13.29
N ALA A 131 -8.81 10.90 12.66
CA ALA A 131 -9.24 12.18 13.23
C ALA A 131 -9.96 12.00 14.56
N ASP A 132 -10.93 11.08 14.63
CA ASP A 132 -11.71 10.77 15.84
C ASP A 132 -10.80 10.30 16.99
N GLN A 133 -9.90 9.35 16.74
CA GLN A 133 -8.99 8.82 17.77
C GLN A 133 -8.02 9.87 18.28
N LYS A 134 -7.46 10.70 17.38
CA LYS A 134 -6.55 11.77 17.76
C LYS A 134 -7.26 12.88 18.55
N ALA A 135 -8.48 13.25 18.15
CA ALA A 135 -9.32 14.19 18.90
C ALA A 135 -9.64 13.69 20.32
N LYS A 136 -9.99 12.41 20.47
CA LYS A 136 -10.21 11.78 21.78
C LYS A 136 -8.97 11.82 22.66
N ALA A 137 -7.78 11.56 22.09
CA ALA A 137 -6.53 11.61 22.85
C ALA A 137 -6.18 13.03 23.30
N PHE A 138 -6.39 14.04 22.44
CA PHE A 138 -6.23 15.45 22.83
C PHE A 138 -7.21 15.86 23.94
N LEU A 139 -8.47 15.46 23.82
CA LEU A 139 -9.49 15.72 24.83
C LEU A 139 -9.09 15.11 26.18
N ALA A 140 -8.57 13.89 26.18
CA ALA A 140 -8.15 13.19 27.39
C ALA A 140 -6.99 13.87 28.14
N ILE A 141 -6.23 14.76 27.48
CA ILE A 141 -5.16 15.56 28.09
C ILE A 141 -5.52 17.04 28.24
N GLY A 142 -6.80 17.40 28.07
CA GLY A 142 -7.30 18.77 28.22
C GLY A 142 -6.93 19.72 27.08
N GLN A 143 -6.43 19.22 25.95
CA GLN A 143 -6.12 20.03 24.77
C GLN A 143 -7.37 20.22 23.90
N PHE A 144 -8.33 21.00 24.42
CA PHE A 144 -9.64 21.19 23.79
C PHE A 144 -9.57 21.82 22.39
N LYS A 145 -8.65 22.76 22.18
CA LYS A 145 -8.47 23.43 20.88
C LYS A 145 -8.07 22.42 19.79
N ASP A 146 -7.06 21.59 20.07
CA ASP A 146 -6.59 20.55 19.15
C ASP A 146 -7.67 19.48 18.94
N ALA A 147 -8.38 19.07 20.00
CA ALA A 147 -9.50 18.13 19.89
C ALA A 147 -10.60 18.66 18.95
N LEU A 148 -10.97 19.94 19.06
CA LEU A 148 -11.95 20.59 18.18
C LEU A 148 -11.50 20.61 16.72
N GLU A 149 -10.22 20.87 16.46
CA GLU A 149 -9.66 20.85 15.10
C GLU A 149 -9.86 19.48 14.45
N TYR A 150 -9.46 18.40 15.13
CA TYR A 150 -9.59 17.06 14.57
C TYR A 150 -11.04 16.57 14.48
N TYR A 151 -11.92 16.92 15.43
CA TYR A 151 -13.34 16.59 15.28
C TYR A 151 -14.01 17.34 14.13
N ARG A 152 -13.58 18.57 13.82
CA ARG A 152 -14.07 19.28 12.62
C ARG A 152 -13.63 18.58 11.33
N ILE A 153 -12.41 18.06 11.28
CA ILE A 153 -11.96 17.22 10.15
C ILE A 153 -12.86 15.97 10.04
N ALA A 154 -13.13 15.28 11.15
CA ALA A 154 -14.01 14.11 11.16
C ALA A 154 -15.46 14.45 10.72
N ALA A 155 -15.97 15.62 11.14
CA ALA A 155 -17.31 16.10 10.79
C ALA A 155 -17.50 16.34 9.29
N THR A 156 -16.43 16.52 8.51
CA THR A 156 -16.52 16.58 7.04
C THR A 156 -17.02 15.28 6.41
N TYR A 157 -16.98 14.17 7.15
CA TYR A 157 -17.39 12.83 6.69
C TYR A 157 -18.72 12.35 7.26
N SER A 158 -19.13 12.86 8.44
CA SER A 158 -20.34 12.42 9.15
C SER A 158 -20.79 13.46 10.17
N ASP A 159 -22.07 13.79 10.19
CA ASP A 159 -22.63 14.78 11.12
C ASP A 159 -22.62 14.30 12.59
N GLU A 160 -22.37 13.02 12.85
CA GLU A 160 -22.30 12.47 14.21
C GLU A 160 -21.22 13.14 15.09
N TYR A 161 -20.18 13.69 14.45
CA TYR A 161 -19.08 14.38 15.13
C TYR A 161 -19.50 15.76 15.67
N ASN A 162 -20.60 16.35 15.18
CA ASN A 162 -21.11 17.64 15.67
C ASN A 162 -21.52 17.55 17.16
N LEU A 163 -22.08 16.41 17.60
CA LEU A 163 -22.39 16.20 19.02
C LEU A 163 -21.14 16.24 19.89
N ARG A 164 -20.03 15.67 19.40
CA ARG A 164 -18.74 15.67 20.12
C ARG A 164 -18.16 17.08 20.21
N ILE A 165 -18.29 17.88 19.15
CA ILE A 165 -17.89 19.29 19.13
C ILE A 165 -18.68 20.10 20.16
N SER A 166 -20.01 19.94 20.20
CA SER A 166 -20.86 20.62 21.19
C SER A 166 -20.45 20.27 22.62
N LYS A 167 -20.20 18.99 22.90
CA LYS A 167 -19.75 18.52 24.22
C LYS A 167 -18.44 19.18 24.66
N ILE A 168 -17.50 19.42 23.74
CA ILE A 168 -16.25 20.12 24.08
C ILE A 168 -16.52 21.58 24.46
N PHE A 169 -17.45 22.27 23.78
CA PHE A 169 -17.80 23.65 24.16
C PHE A 169 -18.42 23.72 25.57
N GLU A 170 -19.26 22.74 25.92
CA GLU A 170 -19.80 22.61 27.27
C GLU A 170 -18.69 22.33 28.31
N GLU A 171 -17.78 21.39 28.02
CA GLU A 171 -16.69 21.02 28.93
C GLU A 171 -15.66 22.14 29.10
N SER A 172 -15.33 22.88 28.03
CA SER A 172 -14.36 23.97 28.07
C SER A 172 -14.90 25.26 28.68
N GLY A 173 -16.20 25.57 28.51
CA GLY A 173 -16.83 26.73 29.13
C GLY A 173 -17.09 26.59 30.64
N ASN A 174 -16.93 25.39 31.20
CA ASN A 174 -17.01 25.13 32.65
C ASN A 174 -15.64 25.24 33.36
N LEU A 175 -14.58 25.64 32.64
CA LEU A 175 -13.21 25.75 33.17
C LEU A 175 -12.79 27.21 33.48
N ASP A 176 -13.68 28.17 33.24
CA ASP A 176 -13.55 29.59 33.62
C ASP A 176 -14.30 29.88 34.93
#